data_AF-A0A949ZSJ4-F1
#
_entry.id   AF-A0A949ZSJ4-F1
#
_cell.length_a   1.000
_cell.length_b   1.000
_cell.length_c   1.000
_cell.angle_alpha   90.00
_cell.angle_beta   90.00
_cell.angle_gamma   90.00
#
_symmetry.space_group_name_H-M   'P 1'
#
loop_
_entity.id
_entity.type
_entity.pdbx_description
1 polymer ?
#
loop_
_entity_poly.entity_id
_entity_poly.type
_entity_poly.pdbx_seq_one_letter_code
_entity_poly.pdbx_strand_id
1 'polypeptide(L)'
;MNPLLLRFFDFENWANQQTLHSLEAMEHPPERAVALMAHVAATPRVWLDRAFSLPQSVPVWPQWTLAQSREELLTVLREWTRVIATDDLSRAFAYTNTRGQQFSSTLGDVALHVVFHG
;
A
#
# COMPACT_ATOMS: atom_id res chain seq x y z
N MET A 1 10.25 10.07 -14.63
CA MET A 1 8.93 10.37 -14.03
C MET A 1 7.83 9.78 -14.89
N ASN A 2 6.99 8.90 -14.32
CA ASN A 2 5.80 8.35 -14.99
C ASN A 2 4.55 9.13 -14.49
N PRO A 3 4.09 10.16 -15.22
CA PRO A 3 3.05 11.07 -14.74
C PRO A 3 1.69 10.38 -14.58
N LEU A 4 1.42 9.30 -15.32
CA LEU A 4 0.18 8.56 -15.19
C LEU A 4 0.14 7.78 -13.87
N LEU A 5 1.24 7.11 -13.52
CA LEU A 5 1.32 6.34 -12.27
C LEU A 5 1.21 7.24 -11.04
N LEU A 6 1.80 8.44 -11.07
CA LEU A 6 1.62 9.42 -9.99
C LEU A 6 0.13 9.83 -9.83
N ARG A 7 -0.57 10.10 -10.94
CA ARG A 7 -2.01 10.39 -10.90
C ARG A 7 -2.84 9.24 -10.33
N PHE A 8 -2.43 8.01 -10.58
CA PHE A 8 -3.09 6.85 -9.99
C PHE A 8 -2.89 6.76 -8.48
N PHE A 9 -1.70 7.07 -7.96
CA PHE A 9 -1.48 7.16 -6.51
C PHE A 9 -2.24 8.34 -5.87
N ASP A 10 -2.36 9.47 -6.57
CA ASP A 10 -3.20 10.58 -6.10
C ASP A 10 -4.68 10.17 -5.99
N PHE A 11 -5.17 9.44 -7.00
CA PHE A 11 -6.53 8.90 -7.02
C PHE A 11 -6.76 7.87 -5.92
N GLU A 12 -5.85 6.90 -5.77
CA GLU A 12 -5.93 5.85 -4.76
C GLU A 12 -5.93 6.46 -3.34
N ASN A 13 -5.07 7.44 -3.08
CA ASN A 13 -5.09 8.17 -1.83
C ASN A 13 -6.44 8.87 -1.61
N TRP A 14 -6.95 9.62 -2.60
CA TRP A 14 -8.26 10.25 -2.47
C TRP A 14 -9.36 9.23 -2.12
N ALA A 15 -9.41 8.09 -2.82
CA ALA A 15 -10.39 7.05 -2.61
C ALA A 15 -10.30 6.46 -1.18
N ASN A 16 -9.08 6.13 -0.73
CA ASN A 16 -8.85 5.65 0.63
C ASN A 16 -9.26 6.67 1.70
N GLN A 17 -9.03 7.96 1.46
CA GLN A 17 -9.51 9.02 2.36
C GLN A 17 -11.04 9.08 2.44
N GLN A 18 -11.76 8.86 1.33
CA GLN A 18 -13.23 8.80 1.33
C GLN A 18 -13.74 7.59 2.12
N THR A 19 -13.10 6.43 1.94
CA THR A 19 -13.43 5.21 2.69
C THR A 19 -13.20 5.39 4.19
N LEU A 20 -12.03 5.90 4.58
CA LEU A 20 -11.73 6.20 5.98
C LEU A 20 -12.75 7.18 6.59
N HIS A 21 -13.05 8.27 5.89
CA HIS A 21 -14.02 9.25 6.37
C HIS A 21 -15.40 8.62 6.60
N SER A 22 -15.84 7.76 5.69
CA SER A 22 -17.12 7.05 5.81
C SER A 22 -17.15 6.12 7.02
N LEU A 23 -16.05 5.42 7.32
CA LEU A 23 -15.94 4.54 8.48
C LEU A 23 -15.84 5.32 9.79
N GLU A 24 -15.09 6.42 9.83
CA GLU A 24 -14.92 7.29 11.00
C GLU A 24 -16.22 8.02 11.38
N ALA A 25 -17.11 8.27 10.42
CA ALA A 25 -18.41 8.89 10.67
C ALA A 25 -19.44 7.95 11.32
N MET A 26 -19.15 6.65 11.40
CA MET A 26 -20.03 5.67 12.05
C MET A 26 -19.76 5.63 13.56
N GLU A 27 -20.82 5.59 14.38
CA GLU A 27 -20.69 5.38 15.83
C GLU A 27 -20.07 4.00 16.13
N HIS A 28 -20.44 2.99 15.32
CA HIS A 28 -19.96 1.61 15.43
C HIS A 28 -19.59 1.05 14.05
N PRO A 29 -18.39 1.38 13.51
CA PRO A 29 -17.95 0.83 12.23
C PRO A 29 -17.83 -0.70 12.31
N PRO A 30 -18.25 -1.45 11.27
CA PRO A 30 -18.12 -2.89 11.27
C PRO A 30 -16.65 -3.32 11.42
N GLU A 31 -16.35 -4.20 12.38
CA GLU A 31 -14.98 -4.68 12.65
C GLU A 31 -14.28 -5.21 11.40
N ARG A 32 -15.02 -5.93 10.55
CA ARG A 32 -14.50 -6.45 9.29
C ARG A 32 -14.06 -5.35 8.33
N ALA A 33 -14.77 -4.22 8.29
CA ALA A 33 -14.41 -3.08 7.45
C ALA A 33 -13.15 -2.37 7.98
N VAL A 34 -13.02 -2.22 9.31
CA VAL A 34 -11.79 -1.71 9.95
C VAL A 34 -10.60 -2.61 9.61
N ALA A 35 -10.77 -3.94 9.70
CA ALA A 35 -9.72 -4.89 9.36
C ALA A 35 -9.35 -4.88 7.87
N LEU A 36 -10.31 -4.65 6.96
CA LEU A 36 -10.03 -4.47 5.53
C LEU A 36 -9.24 -3.19 5.28
N MET A 37 -9.63 -2.08 5.90
CA MET A 37 -8.93 -0.81 5.76
C MET A 37 -7.48 -0.90 6.26
N ALA A 38 -7.26 -1.61 7.38
CA ALA A 38 -5.92 -1.89 7.90
C ALA A 38 -5.08 -2.72 6.92
N HIS A 39 -5.67 -3.73 6.28
CA HIS A 39 -5.00 -4.54 5.27
C HIS A 39 -4.64 -3.74 4.01
N VAL A 40 -5.56 -2.91 3.53
CA VAL A 40 -5.30 -2.01 2.40
C VAL A 40 -4.15 -1.06 2.74
N ALA A 41 -4.17 -0.42 3.92
CA ALA A 41 -3.09 0.47 4.37
C ALA A 41 -1.72 -0.22 4.52
N ALA A 42 -1.70 -1.48 4.93
CA ALA A 42 -0.47 -2.26 5.10
C ALA A 42 0.13 -2.77 3.78
N THR A 43 -0.70 -2.95 2.75
CA THR A 43 -0.28 -3.58 1.50
C THR A 43 0.84 -2.78 0.78
N PRO A 44 0.74 -1.45 0.62
CA PRO A 44 1.82 -0.64 0.06
C PRO A 44 3.14 -0.78 0.83
N ARG A 45 3.08 -0.86 2.17
CA ARG A 45 4.26 -1.05 3.04
C ARG A 45 4.94 -2.38 2.80
N VAL A 46 4.17 -3.47 2.84
CA VAL A 46 4.68 -4.84 2.60
C VAL A 46 5.35 -4.92 1.23
N TRP A 47 4.78 -4.27 0.22
CA TRP A 47 5.38 -4.23 -1.12
C TRP A 47 6.65 -3.40 -1.19
N LEU A 48 6.76 -2.28 -0.46
CA LEU A 48 8.01 -1.53 -0.34
C LEU A 48 9.10 -2.36 0.32
N ASP A 49 8.78 -3.03 1.43
CA ASP A 49 9.74 -3.88 2.13
C ASP A 49 10.30 -4.95 1.19
N ARG A 50 9.43 -5.62 0.42
CA ARG A 50 9.83 -6.60 -0.59
C ARG A 50 10.67 -5.99 -1.73
N ALA A 51 10.24 -4.85 -2.26
CA ALA A 51 10.88 -4.18 -3.39
C ALA A 51 12.32 -3.73 -3.11
N PHE A 52 12.63 -3.52 -1.84
CA PHE A 52 13.95 -3.12 -1.35
C PHE A 52 14.65 -4.20 -0.52
N SER A 53 14.14 -5.45 -0.55
CA SER A 53 14.70 -6.60 0.17
C SER A 53 14.89 -6.33 1.68
N LEU A 54 13.99 -5.54 2.26
CA LEU A 54 13.97 -5.24 3.69
C LEU A 54 13.20 -6.33 4.45
N PRO A 55 13.51 -6.55 5.74
CA PRO A 55 12.63 -7.32 6.61
C PRO A 55 11.22 -6.73 6.60
N GLN A 56 10.21 -7.60 6.52
CA GLN A 56 8.82 -7.14 6.55
C GLN A 56 8.52 -6.45 7.89
N SER A 57 8.18 -5.18 7.83
CA SER A 57 8.03 -4.29 8.98
C SER A 57 6.65 -4.39 9.65
N VAL A 58 5.63 -4.77 8.87
CA VAL A 58 4.24 -4.90 9.33
C VAL A 58 3.64 -6.24 8.87
N PRO A 59 2.69 -6.85 9.61
CA PRO A 59 1.98 -8.03 9.12
C PRO A 59 1.06 -7.66 7.94
N VAL A 60 0.72 -8.63 7.10
CA VAL A 60 -0.23 -8.42 5.97
C VAL A 60 -1.63 -8.05 6.46
N TRP A 61 -2.04 -8.59 7.61
CA TRP A 61 -3.31 -8.29 8.28
C TRP A 61 -3.03 -7.72 9.66
N PRO A 62 -2.67 -6.44 9.77
CA PRO A 62 -2.46 -5.83 11.07
C PRO A 62 -3.78 -5.59 11.80
N GLN A 63 -3.70 -5.56 13.13
CA GLN A 63 -4.80 -5.15 14.00
C GLN A 63 -4.66 -3.65 14.28
N TRP A 64 -4.96 -2.82 13.27
CA TRP A 64 -4.86 -1.37 13.37
C TRP A 64 -6.21 -0.71 13.57
N THR A 65 -6.19 0.46 14.23
CA THR A 65 -7.30 1.40 14.24
C THR A 65 -7.41 2.13 12.90
N LEU A 66 -8.54 2.81 12.65
CA LEU A 66 -8.70 3.67 11.47
C LEU A 66 -7.65 4.81 11.47
N ALA A 67 -7.32 5.36 12.64
CA ALA A 67 -6.29 6.40 12.78
C ALA A 67 -4.88 5.89 12.41
N GLN A 68 -4.51 4.69 12.85
CA GLN A 68 -3.25 4.05 12.46
C GLN A 68 -3.21 3.75 10.95
N SER A 69 -4.31 3.28 10.39
CA SER A 69 -4.43 3.03 8.94
C SER A 69 -4.26 4.32 8.13
N ARG A 70 -4.84 5.43 8.60
CA ARG A 70 -4.70 6.77 8.01
C ARG A 70 -3.25 7.27 8.04
N GLU A 71 -2.56 7.10 9.16
CA GLU A 71 -1.16 7.49 9.29
C GLU A 71 -0.24 6.70 8.35
N GLU A 72 -0.46 5.38 8.25
CA GLU A 72 0.33 4.53 7.36
C GLU A 72 0.10 4.90 5.89
N LEU A 73 -1.15 5.11 5.48
CA LEU A 73 -1.49 5.53 4.10
C LEU A 73 -0.77 6.82 3.69
N LEU A 74 -0.74 7.83 4.57
CA LEU A 74 -0.01 9.06 4.30
C LEU A 74 1.50 8.83 4.16
N THR A 75 2.05 7.91 4.95
CA THR A 75 3.47 7.57 4.93
C THR A 75 3.85 6.83 3.67
N VAL A 76 3.15 5.74 3.34
CA VAL A 76 3.43 4.94 2.15
C VAL A 76 3.16 5.70 0.87
N LEU A 77 2.20 6.63 0.83
CA LEU A 77 1.99 7.52 -0.31
C LEU A 77 3.25 8.34 -0.62
N ARG A 78 3.84 8.99 0.39
CA ARG A 78 5.09 9.77 0.23
C ARG A 78 6.25 8.90 -0.24
N GLU A 79 6.35 7.68 0.28
CA GLU A 79 7.42 6.76 -0.08
C GLU A 79 7.27 6.24 -1.52
N TRP A 80 6.07 5.80 -1.91
CA TRP A 80 5.79 5.33 -3.26
C TRP A 80 5.94 6.44 -4.30
N THR A 81 5.41 7.64 -4.03
CA THR A 81 5.58 8.79 -4.93
C THR A 81 7.06 9.14 -5.13
N ARG A 82 7.87 9.06 -4.07
CA ARG A 82 9.34 9.18 -4.18
C ARG A 82 9.91 8.10 -5.10
N VAL A 83 9.60 6.82 -4.85
CA VAL A 83 10.08 5.69 -5.67
C VAL A 83 9.70 5.88 -7.14
N ILE A 84 8.47 6.26 -7.44
CA ILE A 84 7.99 6.49 -8.81
C ILE A 84 8.72 7.66 -9.50
N ALA A 85 9.12 8.67 -8.72
CA ALA A 85 9.83 9.82 -9.24
C ALA A 85 11.32 9.55 -9.46
N THR A 86 11.97 8.79 -8.57
CA THR A 86 13.43 8.68 -8.49
C THR A 86 14.02 7.37 -8.98
N ASP A 87 13.27 6.27 -8.91
CA ASP A 87 13.80 4.92 -9.17
C ASP A 87 13.50 4.45 -10.61
N ASP A 88 14.28 3.46 -11.08
CA ASP A 88 14.02 2.78 -12.34
C ASP A 88 12.84 1.81 -12.18
N LEU A 89 11.68 2.16 -12.73
CA LEU A 89 10.47 1.34 -12.67
C LEU A 89 10.62 -0.01 -13.39
N SER A 90 11.58 -0.18 -14.29
CA SER A 90 11.87 -1.47 -14.93
C SER A 90 12.73 -2.39 -14.05
N ARG A 91 13.26 -1.89 -12.93
CA ARG A 91 14.06 -2.68 -11.99
C ARG A 91 13.25 -3.87 -11.47
N ALA A 92 13.73 -5.06 -11.82
CA ALA A 92 13.22 -6.30 -11.28
C ALA A 92 13.73 -6.53 -9.84
N PHE A 93 12.93 -7.20 -9.03
CA PHE A 93 13.32 -7.70 -7.72
C PHE A 93 12.66 -9.06 -7.45
N ALA A 94 13.34 -9.89 -6.67
CA ALA A 94 12.81 -11.16 -6.20
C ALA A 94 12.15 -10.97 -4.84
N TYR A 95 11.08 -11.71 -4.57
CA TYR A 95 10.42 -11.71 -3.27
C TYR A 95 9.82 -13.08 -2.96
N THR A 96 9.63 -13.34 -1.67
CA THR A 96 8.93 -14.53 -1.18
C THR A 96 7.53 -14.13 -0.73
N ASN A 97 6.52 -14.82 -1.23
CA ASN A 97 5.14 -14.57 -0.79
C ASN A 97 4.88 -15.18 0.61
N THR A 98 3.69 -14.93 1.16
CA THR A 98 3.30 -15.47 2.48
C THR A 98 3.19 -17.00 2.53
N ARG A 99 3.26 -17.69 1.39
CA ARG A 99 3.29 -19.16 1.28
C ARG A 99 4.71 -19.73 1.15
N GLY A 100 5.75 -18.89 1.27
CA GLY A 100 7.14 -19.32 1.12
C GLY A 100 7.58 -19.52 -0.34
N GLN A 101 6.76 -19.14 -1.31
CA GLN A 101 7.07 -19.30 -2.74
C GLN A 101 7.82 -18.08 -3.28
N GLN A 102 8.84 -18.32 -4.09
CA GLN A 102 9.65 -17.28 -4.72
C GLN A 102 9.04 -16.78 -6.02
N PHE A 103 9.06 -15.47 -6.20
CA PHE A 103 8.60 -14.78 -7.41
C PHE A 103 9.55 -13.64 -7.75
N SER A 104 9.39 -13.08 -8.95
CA SER A 104 9.98 -11.81 -9.34
C SER A 104 8.93 -10.88 -9.95
N SER A 105 9.13 -9.58 -9.82
CA SER A 105 8.30 -8.54 -10.43
C SER A 105 9.15 -7.29 -10.68
N THR A 106 8.65 -6.36 -11.48
CA THR A 106 9.24 -5.02 -11.59
C THR A 106 8.64 -4.05 -10.58
N LEU A 107 9.37 -2.96 -10.28
CA LEU A 107 8.85 -1.86 -9.47
C LEU A 107 7.56 -1.26 -10.07
N GLY A 108 7.51 -1.08 -11.40
CA GLY A 108 6.34 -0.54 -12.08
C GLY A 108 5.11 -1.44 -11.96
N ASP A 109 5.28 -2.75 -12.14
CA ASP A 109 4.18 -3.71 -12.02
C ASP A 109 3.63 -3.75 -10.59
N VAL A 110 4.50 -3.71 -9.58
CA VAL A 110 4.05 -3.68 -8.18
C VAL A 110 3.42 -2.35 -7.81
N ALA A 111 3.91 -1.22 -8.33
CA ALA A 111 3.26 0.06 -8.11
C ALA A 111 1.83 0.07 -8.67
N LEU A 112 1.60 -0.52 -9.85
CA LEU A 112 0.25 -0.71 -10.40
C LEU A 112 -0.57 -1.69 -9.56
N HIS A 113 0.02 -2.78 -9.09
CA HIS A 113 -0.64 -3.70 -8.17
C HIS A 113 -1.14 -2.96 -6.92
N VAL A 114 -0.29 -2.14 -6.30
CA VAL A 114 -0.64 -1.36 -5.11
C VAL A 114 -1.85 -0.46 -5.39
N VAL A 115 -1.83 0.29 -6.49
CA VAL A 115 -2.94 1.17 -6.90
C VAL A 115 -4.26 0.42 -7.05
N PHE A 116 -4.24 -0.77 -7.68
CA PHE A 116 -5.47 -1.51 -8.01
C PHE A 116 -5.89 -2.54 -6.95
N HIS A 117 -5.08 -2.72 -5.91
CA HIS A 117 -5.41 -3.57 -4.76
C HIS A 117 -6.22 -2.80 -3.71
N GLY A 118 -6.00 -1.49 -3.58
CA GLY A 118 -6.70 -0.60 -2.64
C GLY A 118 -8.19 -0.50 -2.88
#